data_AF-A0A2R6PU06-F1
#
_entry.id   AF-A0A2R6PU06-F1
#
_cell.length_a   1.000
_cell.length_b   1.000
_cell.length_c   1.000
_cell.angle_alpha   90.00
_cell.angle_beta   90.00
_cell.angle_gamma   90.00
#
_symmetry.space_group_name_H-M   'P 1'
#
loop_
_entity.id
_entity.type
_entity.pdbx_description
1 polymer ?
#
loop_
_entity_poly.entity_id
_entity_poly.type
_entity_poly.pdbx_seq_one_letter_code
_entity_poly.pdbx_strand_id
1 'polypeptide(L)'
;MDMLAFSGCTQGCNSEEVEELTRMRYAYPRWKEKIINSDLKRTDGLYPSTPEETTLTLKALDIDRNIQIYIAAGDIYGGERRMARLAEAYANLVRKETLLEPLDLRFFQNHSSQMAALDYLVSLESDIFVPTYDGNMAKVVEGHR
;
A
#
# COMPACT_ATOMS: atom_id res chain seq x y z
N MET A 1 -10.50 -0.15 4.79
CA MET A 1 -10.31 1.27 5.15
C MET A 1 -9.15 1.78 4.33
N ASP A 2 -9.29 2.93 3.67
CA ASP A 2 -8.26 3.49 2.82
C ASP A 2 -7.13 4.10 3.66
N MET A 3 -5.88 3.68 3.42
CA MET A 3 -4.73 4.05 4.23
C MET A 3 -4.30 5.51 4.00
N LEU A 4 -4.44 6.03 2.77
CA LEU A 4 -4.10 7.42 2.45
C LEU A 4 -5.13 8.37 3.06
N ALA A 5 -6.41 7.99 2.98
CA ALA A 5 -7.44 8.73 3.67
C ALA A 5 -7.12 8.74 5.17
N PHE A 6 -6.83 7.56 5.76
CA PHE A 6 -6.55 7.34 7.18
C PHE A 6 -5.42 8.23 7.72
N SER A 7 -4.28 8.22 7.02
CA SER A 7 -3.10 9.01 7.37
C SER A 7 -3.24 10.50 7.04
N GLY A 8 -4.22 10.86 6.20
CA GLY A 8 -4.33 12.20 5.62
C GLY A 8 -3.23 12.51 4.61
N CYS A 9 -2.58 11.48 4.05
CA CYS A 9 -1.51 11.62 3.08
C CYS A 9 -2.04 12.12 1.74
N THR A 10 -1.52 13.26 1.28
CA THR A 10 -1.82 13.86 -0.02
C THR A 10 -0.60 13.90 -0.94
N GLN A 11 0.51 13.28 -0.55
CA GLN A 11 1.76 13.36 -1.29
C GLN A 11 1.66 12.64 -2.64
N GLY A 12 1.90 13.40 -3.72
CA GLY A 12 1.81 12.90 -5.11
C GLY A 12 0.38 12.72 -5.62
N CYS A 13 -0.63 13.13 -4.83
CA CYS A 13 -2.01 13.18 -5.26
C CYS A 13 -2.30 14.46 -6.04
N ASN A 14 -3.20 14.39 -7.03
CA ASN A 14 -3.78 15.55 -7.69
C ASN A 14 -4.96 16.12 -6.87
N SER A 15 -5.52 17.26 -7.29
CA SER A 15 -6.62 17.91 -6.57
C SER A 15 -7.88 17.05 -6.42
N GLU A 16 -8.21 16.25 -7.44
CA GLU A 16 -9.39 15.38 -7.42
C GLU A 16 -9.19 14.22 -6.43
N GLU A 17 -8.02 13.58 -6.45
CA GLU A 17 -7.63 12.52 -5.52
C GLU A 17 -7.63 13.04 -4.07
N VAL A 18 -7.14 14.26 -3.84
CA VAL A 18 -7.17 14.89 -2.50
C VAL A 18 -8.60 15.15 -2.03
N GLU A 19 -9.48 15.61 -2.91
CA GLU A 19 -10.89 15.82 -2.58
C GLU A 19 -11.58 14.49 -2.26
N GLU A 20 -11.31 13.44 -3.04
CA GLU A 20 -11.87 12.11 -2.85
C GLU A 20 -11.44 11.51 -1.50
N LEU A 21 -10.14 11.54 -1.19
CA LEU A 21 -9.59 11.09 0.10
C LEU A 21 -10.19 11.88 1.27
N THR A 22 -10.41 13.18 1.09
CA THR A 22 -11.07 14.03 2.08
C THR A 22 -12.53 13.60 2.25
N ARG A 23 -13.28 13.41 1.16
CA ARG A 23 -14.67 12.95 1.20
C ARG A 23 -14.80 11.60 1.92
N MET A 24 -13.95 10.63 1.58
CA MET A 24 -13.88 9.34 2.26
C MET A 24 -13.59 9.49 3.75
N ARG A 25 -12.67 10.40 4.11
CA ARG A 25 -12.39 10.70 5.50
C ARG A 25 -13.60 11.20 6.25
N TYR A 26 -14.33 12.15 5.70
CA TYR A 26 -15.51 12.70 6.35
C TYR A 26 -16.69 11.72 6.39
N ALA A 27 -16.84 10.85 5.38
CA ALA A 27 -17.93 9.89 5.28
C ALA A 27 -17.99 8.85 6.41
N TYR A 28 -16.89 8.55 7.10
CA TYR A 28 -16.83 7.56 8.20
C TYR A 28 -17.03 8.19 9.58
N PRO A 29 -18.21 8.12 10.24
CA PRO A 29 -18.49 8.91 11.45
C PRO A 29 -17.60 8.59 12.65
N ARG A 30 -17.13 7.34 12.77
CA ARG A 30 -16.31 6.85 13.90
C ARG A 30 -14.84 7.28 13.84
N TRP A 31 -14.44 7.98 12.80
CA TRP A 31 -13.05 8.40 12.64
C TRP A 31 -12.78 9.66 13.45
N LYS A 32 -11.86 9.54 14.42
CA LYS A 32 -11.59 10.58 15.42
C LYS A 32 -10.94 11.84 14.83
N GLU A 33 -9.91 11.69 13.99
CA GLU A 33 -9.18 12.80 13.37
C GLU A 33 -9.68 13.06 11.94
N LYS A 34 -10.33 14.21 11.72
CA LYS A 34 -10.85 14.63 10.40
C LYS A 34 -10.02 15.73 9.74
N ILE A 35 -9.52 16.64 10.57
CA ILE A 35 -8.63 17.73 10.17
C ILE A 35 -7.22 17.25 10.46
N ILE A 36 -6.43 17.04 9.40
CA ILE A 36 -5.08 16.52 9.48
C ILE A 36 -4.16 17.56 8.84
N ASN A 37 -3.12 17.97 9.56
CA ASN A 37 -2.05 18.75 8.97
C ASN A 37 -1.12 17.79 8.22
N SER A 38 -1.20 17.83 6.90
CA SER A 38 -0.49 16.94 5.98
C SER A 38 1.04 17.05 6.15
N ASP A 39 1.55 18.28 6.16
CA ASP A 39 2.99 18.57 6.23
C ASP A 39 3.61 18.12 7.57
N LEU A 40 2.90 18.32 8.68
CA LEU A 40 3.36 17.86 9.99
C LEU A 40 3.43 16.34 10.05
N LYS A 41 2.38 15.63 9.62
CA LYS A 41 2.38 14.16 9.61
C LYS A 41 3.50 13.59 8.72
N ARG A 42 3.81 14.23 7.60
CA ARG A 42 4.94 13.83 6.75
C ARG A 42 6.28 14.00 7.46
N THR A 43 6.47 15.14 8.12
CA THR A 43 7.70 15.45 8.86
C THR A 43 7.91 14.46 10.02
N ASP A 44 6.82 14.03 10.67
CA ASP A 44 6.85 13.04 11.74
C ASP A 44 7.05 11.59 11.24
N GLY A 45 7.18 11.37 9.93
CA GLY A 45 7.34 10.03 9.35
C GLY A 45 6.07 9.17 9.42
N LEU A 46 4.90 9.78 9.63
CA LEU A 46 3.61 9.08 9.76
C LEU A 46 2.93 8.86 8.40
N TYR A 47 3.69 8.98 7.31
CA TYR A 47 3.19 8.83 5.95
C TYR A 47 3.55 7.47 5.38
N PRO A 48 2.62 6.86 4.64
CA PRO A 48 2.97 5.73 3.81
C PRO A 48 4.01 6.15 2.77
N SER A 49 5.07 5.35 2.61
CA SER A 49 6.06 5.56 1.55
C SER A 49 5.40 5.49 0.19
N THR A 50 5.74 6.41 -0.72
CA THR A 50 5.23 6.36 -2.09
C THR A 50 5.88 5.23 -2.89
N PRO A 51 5.29 4.79 -4.02
CA PRO A 51 5.97 3.83 -4.90
C PRO A 51 7.36 4.32 -5.35
N GLU A 52 7.52 5.62 -5.58
CA GLU A 52 8.79 6.24 -5.94
C GLU A 52 9.81 6.19 -4.80
N GLU A 53 9.40 6.54 -3.57
CA GLU A 53 10.24 6.44 -2.37
C GLU A 53 10.64 4.98 -2.11
N THR A 54 9.68 4.05 -2.23
CA THR A 54 9.91 2.60 -2.09
C THR A 54 10.92 2.10 -3.12
N THR A 55 10.80 2.54 -4.38
CA THR A 55 11.74 2.19 -5.46
C THR A 55 13.16 2.64 -5.13
N LEU A 56 13.32 3.87 -4.60
CA LEU A 56 14.63 4.38 -4.19
C LEU A 56 15.21 3.57 -3.04
N THR A 57 14.40 3.23 -2.04
CA THR A 57 14.83 2.39 -0.90
C THR A 57 15.31 1.01 -1.37
N LEU A 58 14.55 0.33 -2.22
CA LEU A 58 14.93 -0.99 -2.73
C LEU A 58 16.25 -0.93 -3.53
N LYS A 59 16.44 0.12 -4.34
CA LYS A 59 17.72 0.34 -5.06
C LYS A 59 18.88 0.63 -4.10
N ALA A 60 18.65 1.41 -3.05
CA ALA A 60 19.68 1.75 -2.07
C ALA A 60 20.12 0.54 -1.23
N LEU A 61 19.22 -0.42 -1.03
CA LEU A 61 19.48 -1.70 -0.37
C LEU A 61 20.08 -2.77 -1.31
N ASP A 62 20.38 -2.40 -2.55
CA ASP A 62 20.94 -3.30 -3.58
C ASP A 62 20.08 -4.56 -3.84
N ILE A 63 18.75 -4.41 -3.76
CA ILE A 63 17.81 -5.49 -4.08
C ILE A 63 17.88 -5.80 -5.57
N ASP A 64 18.07 -7.08 -5.90
CA ASP A 64 18.14 -7.59 -7.27
C ASP A 64 16.92 -7.14 -8.09
N ARG A 65 17.16 -6.53 -9.26
CA ARG A 65 16.11 -6.05 -10.17
C ARG A 65 15.25 -7.16 -10.75
N ASN A 66 15.77 -8.39 -10.76
CA ASN A 66 15.06 -9.58 -11.22
C ASN A 66 14.20 -10.23 -10.11
N ILE A 67 14.26 -9.73 -8.87
CA ILE A 67 13.43 -10.26 -7.78
C ILE A 67 11.95 -10.13 -8.14
N GLN A 68 11.16 -11.11 -7.73
CA GLN A 68 9.70 -11.03 -7.82
C GLN A 68 9.18 -10.19 -6.66
N ILE A 69 8.47 -9.10 -6.96
CA ILE A 69 7.88 -8.23 -5.95
C ILE A 69 6.37 -8.46 -5.92
N TYR A 70 5.88 -8.96 -4.79
CA TYR A 70 4.45 -9.01 -4.50
C TYR A 70 3.97 -7.71 -3.88
N ILE A 71 2.96 -7.08 -4.49
CA ILE A 71 2.38 -5.82 -4.02
C ILE A 71 1.15 -6.12 -3.16
N ALA A 72 1.36 -6.13 -1.84
CA ALA A 72 0.31 -6.27 -0.82
C ALA A 72 -0.46 -4.96 -0.60
N ALA A 73 -1.19 -4.49 -1.63
CA ALA A 73 -1.99 -3.28 -1.56
C ALA A 73 -3.37 -3.45 -2.21
N GLY A 74 -4.29 -2.56 -1.82
CA GLY A 74 -5.50 -2.28 -2.59
C GLY A 74 -5.18 -1.43 -3.83
N ASP A 75 -6.19 -0.74 -4.34
CA ASP A 75 -6.00 0.20 -5.45
C ASP A 75 -5.00 1.30 -5.06
N ILE A 76 -4.11 1.60 -6.00
CA ILE A 76 -3.06 2.61 -5.81
C ILE A 76 -3.55 3.87 -6.52
N TYR A 77 -3.71 4.97 -5.78
CA TYR A 77 -4.11 6.26 -6.37
C TYR A 77 -3.10 6.69 -7.42
N GLY A 78 -3.59 7.25 -8.51
CA GLY A 78 -2.79 7.53 -9.71
C GLY A 78 -2.43 6.28 -10.53
N GLY A 79 -2.76 5.07 -10.08
CA GLY A 79 -2.63 3.83 -10.84
C GLY A 79 -1.25 3.62 -11.46
N GLU A 80 -1.23 3.28 -12.75
CA GLU A 80 -0.01 3.03 -13.52
C GLU A 80 0.96 4.22 -13.50
N ARG A 81 0.46 5.47 -13.47
CA ARG A 81 1.31 6.67 -13.42
C ARG A 81 2.21 6.66 -12.19
N ARG A 82 1.67 6.29 -11.02
CA ARG A 82 2.44 6.22 -9.76
C ARG A 82 3.30 4.97 -9.70
N MET A 83 2.87 3.89 -10.35
CA MET A 83 3.63 2.63 -10.39
C MET A 83 4.76 2.60 -11.42
N ALA A 84 4.77 3.53 -12.38
CA ALA A 84 5.70 3.54 -13.50
C ALA A 84 7.17 3.43 -13.08
N ARG A 85 7.59 4.15 -12.04
CA ARG A 85 8.99 4.12 -11.56
C ARG A 85 9.37 2.77 -10.94
N LEU A 86 8.44 2.13 -10.24
CA LEU A 86 8.67 0.81 -9.66
C LEU A 86 8.74 -0.24 -10.77
N ALA A 87 7.80 -0.19 -11.72
CA ALA A 87 7.74 -1.12 -12.85
C ALA A 87 8.95 -1.00 -13.80
N GLU A 88 9.49 0.22 -13.98
CA GLU A 88 10.73 0.44 -14.73
C GLU A 88 11.95 -0.15 -14.02
N ALA A 89 11.97 -0.13 -12.68
CA ALA A 89 13.08 -0.63 -11.89
C ALA A 89 13.06 -2.14 -11.67
N TYR A 90 11.86 -2.73 -11.52
CA TYR A 90 11.63 -4.13 -11.19
C TYR A 90 10.57 -4.68 -12.14
N ALA A 91 10.96 -5.64 -12.99
CA ALA A 91 10.10 -6.14 -14.06
C ALA A 91 9.04 -7.13 -13.56
N ASN A 92 9.33 -7.83 -12.46
CA ASN A 92 8.52 -8.95 -11.96
C ASN A 92 7.56 -8.51 -10.84
N LEU A 93 6.67 -7.57 -11.16
CA LEU A 93 5.62 -7.12 -10.24
C LEU A 93 4.39 -8.02 -10.31
N VAL A 94 3.97 -8.56 -9.18
CA VAL A 94 2.79 -9.42 -9.07
C VAL A 94 1.84 -8.93 -7.98
N ARG A 95 0.56 -9.28 -8.11
CA ARG A 95 -0.52 -8.99 -7.16
C ARG A 95 -1.36 -10.25 -6.95
N LYS A 96 -2.24 -10.26 -5.95
CA LYS A 96 -3.18 -11.39 -5.75
C LYS A 96 -4.02 -11.68 -6.99
N GLU A 97 -4.37 -10.67 -7.77
CA GLU A 97 -5.11 -10.79 -9.03
C GLU A 97 -4.28 -11.47 -10.14
N THR A 98 -2.95 -11.47 -10.05
CA THR A 98 -2.06 -12.17 -10.99
C THR A 98 -1.60 -13.52 -10.47
N LEU A 99 -1.66 -13.76 -9.15
CA LEU A 99 -1.26 -15.04 -8.53
C LEU A 99 -2.37 -16.09 -8.56
N LEU A 100 -3.62 -15.68 -8.38
CA LEU A 100 -4.77 -16.59 -8.30
C LEU A 100 -5.64 -16.49 -9.56
N GLU A 101 -6.23 -17.61 -9.96
CA GLU A 101 -7.23 -17.59 -11.02
C GLU A 101 -8.46 -16.76 -10.57
N PRO A 102 -9.14 -16.05 -11.49
CA PRO A 102 -10.34 -15.30 -11.14
C PRO A 102 -11.43 -16.14 -10.45
N LEU A 103 -11.49 -17.43 -10.79
CA LEU A 103 -12.43 -18.40 -10.18
C LEU A 103 -12.12 -18.73 -8.72
N ASP A 104 -10.86 -18.62 -8.31
CA ASP A 104 -10.46 -18.82 -6.91
C ASP A 104 -10.57 -17.51 -6.15
N LEU A 105 -10.19 -16.39 -6.78
CA LEU A 105 -10.26 -15.08 -6.16
C LEU A 105 -11.71 -14.67 -5.81
N ARG A 106 -12.71 -15.13 -6.59
CA ARG A 106 -14.13 -14.83 -6.35
C ARG A 106 -14.63 -15.22 -4.96
N PHE A 107 -14.03 -16.23 -4.32
CA PHE A 107 -14.43 -16.65 -2.98
C PHE A 107 -14.10 -15.58 -1.92
N PHE A 108 -13.09 -14.76 -2.19
CA PHE A 108 -12.62 -13.70 -1.29
C PHE A 108 -13.13 -12.31 -1.70
N GLN A 109 -13.64 -12.16 -2.92
CA GLN A 109 -14.25 -10.91 -3.39
C GLN A 109 -15.35 -10.46 -2.43
N ASN A 110 -15.42 -9.15 -2.17
CA ASN A 110 -16.28 -8.50 -1.17
C ASN A 110 -15.97 -8.81 0.30
N HIS A 111 -15.01 -9.67 0.60
CA HIS A 111 -14.56 -9.97 1.96
C HIS A 111 -13.19 -9.30 2.20
N SER A 112 -13.20 -7.99 2.47
CA SER A 112 -11.97 -7.21 2.62
C SER A 112 -10.94 -7.79 3.60
N SER A 113 -11.38 -8.35 4.74
CA SER A 113 -10.49 -9.01 5.70
C SER A 113 -9.88 -10.31 5.16
N GLN A 114 -10.60 -11.06 4.33
CA GLN A 114 -10.08 -12.29 3.73
C GLN A 114 -9.10 -11.97 2.58
N MET A 115 -9.39 -10.93 1.80
CA MET A 115 -8.44 -10.40 0.81
C MET A 115 -7.13 -9.95 1.47
N ALA A 116 -7.21 -9.26 2.61
CA ALA A 116 -6.04 -8.90 3.40
C ALA A 116 -5.30 -10.12 3.99
N ALA A 117 -6.02 -11.22 4.28
CA ALA A 117 -5.39 -12.45 4.74
C ALA A 117 -4.53 -13.11 3.65
N LEU A 118 -4.91 -13.01 2.37
CA LEU A 118 -4.06 -13.46 1.26
C LEU A 118 -2.77 -12.65 1.18
N ASP A 119 -2.88 -11.31 1.27
CA ASP A 119 -1.72 -10.43 1.32
C ASP A 119 -0.79 -10.78 2.49
N TYR A 120 -1.38 -11.16 3.63
CA TYR A 120 -0.65 -11.50 4.84
C TYR A 120 0.14 -12.80 4.68
N LEU A 121 -0.49 -13.84 4.13
CA LEU A 121 0.17 -15.13 3.89
C LEU A 121 1.38 -14.98 2.96
N VAL A 122 1.23 -14.23 1.86
CA VAL A 122 2.36 -13.98 0.94
C VAL A 122 3.45 -13.14 1.60
N SER A 123 3.07 -12.16 2.44
CA SER A 123 4.04 -11.32 3.17
C SER A 123 4.82 -12.10 4.26
N LEU A 124 4.19 -13.09 4.85
CA LEU A 124 4.79 -13.96 5.87
C LEU A 124 5.84 -14.90 5.23
N GLU A 125 5.49 -15.49 4.09
CA GLU A 125 6.32 -16.46 3.37
C GLU A 125 7.36 -15.81 2.43
N SER A 126 7.40 -14.47 2.32
CA SER A 126 8.36 -13.79 1.45
C SER A 126 9.76 -13.76 2.06
N ASP A 127 10.80 -13.84 1.21
CA ASP A 127 12.19 -13.71 1.68
C ASP A 127 12.44 -12.34 2.35
N ILE A 128 11.85 -11.28 1.81
CA ILE A 128 11.97 -9.90 2.29
C ILE A 128 10.57 -9.30 2.43
N PHE A 129 10.31 -8.65 3.56
CA PHE A 129 9.09 -7.88 3.79
C PHE A 129 9.42 -6.41 4.00
N VAL A 130 8.77 -5.54 3.21
CA VAL A 130 8.98 -4.08 3.26
C VAL A 130 7.64 -3.41 3.55
N PRO A 131 7.36 -3.01 4.81
CA PRO A 131 6.17 -2.26 5.13
C PRO A 131 6.31 -0.81 4.64
N THR A 132 5.29 -0.29 3.96
CA THR A 132 5.27 1.13 3.54
C THR A 132 4.70 2.04 4.62
N TYR A 133 4.04 1.50 5.64
CA TYR A 133 3.43 2.22 6.76
C TYR A 133 3.39 1.35 8.01
N ASP A 134 3.52 1.93 9.20
CA ASP A 134 3.42 1.25 10.50
C ASP A 134 1.96 0.90 10.87
N GLY A 135 1.30 0.16 9.99
CA GLY A 135 -0.08 -0.30 10.16
C GLY A 135 -0.16 -1.66 10.86
N ASN A 136 -1.39 -2.11 11.13
CA ASN A 136 -1.64 -3.40 11.76
C ASN A 136 -0.99 -4.57 10.99
N MET A 137 -1.00 -4.52 9.66
CA MET A 137 -0.35 -5.54 8.83
C MET A 137 1.15 -5.65 9.13
N ALA A 138 1.85 -4.52 9.20
CA ALA A 138 3.28 -4.49 9.49
C ALA A 138 3.58 -5.11 10.86
N LYS A 139 2.82 -4.72 11.88
CA LYS A 139 2.97 -5.22 13.26
C LYS A 139 2.72 -6.72 13.38
N VAL A 140 1.72 -7.24 12.66
CA VAL A 140 1.38 -8.67 12.71
C VAL A 140 2.43 -9.50 11.97
N VAL A 141 2.91 -9.05 10.81
CA VAL A 141 3.99 -9.75 10.08
C VAL A 141 5.30 -9.71 10.87
N GLU A 142 5.67 -8.54 11.41
CA GLU A 142 6.86 -8.38 12.26
C GLU A 142 6.80 -9.24 13.51
N GLY A 143 5.63 -9.35 14.15
CA GLY A 143 5.48 -10.20 15.33
C GLY A 143 5.56 -11.70 15.04
N HIS A 144 5.47 -12.12 13.78
CA HIS A 144 5.40 -13.53 13.39
C HIS A 144 6.67 -14.05 12.72
N ARG A 145 7.46 -13.16 12.07
CA ARG A 145 8.75 -13.46 11.44
C ARG A 145 9.90 -13.34 12.44
#